data_AF-A0AAN8YIH1-F1
#
_entry.id   AF-A0AAN8YIH1-F1
#
_cell.length_a   1.000
_cell.length_b   1.000
_cell.length_c   1.000
_cell.angle_alpha   90.00
_cell.angle_beta   90.00
_cell.angle_gamma   90.00
#
_symmetry.space_group_name_H-M   'P 1'
#
loop_
_entity.id
_entity.type
_entity.pdbx_description
1 polymer ?
#
loop_
_entity_poly.entity_id
_entity_poly.type
_entity_poly.pdbx_seq_one_letter_code
_entity_poly.pdbx_strand_id
1 'polypeptide(L)'
;MLNEAIEASKLGIGTIVLIGVGNGLSRDINLIPLLCGRTMKGSSFGGIRLHSDLPTLLHKCANKNLAFNYFKQKRRITNMQDGA
;
A
#
# COMPACT_ATOMS: atom_id res chain seq x y z
N MET A 1 1.50 3.41 14.31
CA MET A 1 2.25 3.17 13.05
C MET A 1 2.18 4.33 12.05
N LEU A 2 1.05 5.05 11.90
CA LEU A 2 0.95 6.15 10.93
C LEU A 2 1.77 7.40 11.33
N ASN A 3 1.64 7.85 12.58
CA ASN A 3 2.35 9.04 13.06
C ASN A 3 3.87 8.83 13.06
N GLU A 4 4.31 7.63 13.40
CA GLU A 4 5.70 7.19 13.40
C GLU A 4 6.28 7.18 11.98
N ALA A 5 5.50 6.75 10.98
CA ALA A 5 5.89 6.82 9.57
C ALA A 5 5.98 8.27 9.08
N ILE A 6 5.11 9.15 9.56
CA ILE A 6 5.17 10.58 9.27
C ILE A 6 6.43 11.21 9.88
N GLU A 7 6.76 10.86 11.12
CA GLU A 7 7.95 11.36 11.82
C GLU A 7 9.26 10.87 11.22
N ALA A 8 9.31 9.63 10.76
CA ALA A 8 10.46 9.05 10.06
C ALA A 8 10.74 9.70 8.69
N SER A 9 9.77 10.42 8.12
CA SER A 9 9.94 11.10 6.83
C SER A 9 10.78 12.37 6.95
N LYS A 10 11.51 12.70 5.88
CA LYS A 10 12.36 13.90 5.83
C LYS A 10 11.52 15.18 6.02
N LEU A 11 11.97 16.07 6.89
CA LEU A 11 11.31 17.37 7.09
C LEU A 11 11.34 18.21 5.81
N GLY A 12 10.27 18.96 5.50
CA GLY A 12 10.20 19.89 4.37
C GLY A 12 9.90 19.27 3.00
N ILE A 13 10.42 18.08 2.69
CA ILE A 13 10.27 17.44 1.37
C ILE A 13 9.82 15.97 1.43
N GLY A 14 9.66 15.42 2.64
CA GLY A 14 9.27 14.03 2.83
C GLY A 14 7.87 13.77 2.28
N THR A 15 7.73 12.69 1.52
CA THR A 15 6.43 12.19 1.04
C THR A 15 6.12 10.86 1.70
N ILE A 16 4.95 10.78 2.35
CA ILE A 16 4.42 9.55 2.94
C ILE A 16 3.31 9.02 2.04
N VAL A 17 3.33 7.72 1.73
CA VAL A 17 2.29 7.04 0.96
C VAL A 17 1.59 6.00 1.82
N LEU A 18 0.32 6.23 2.13
CA LEU A 18 -0.53 5.30 2.87
C LEU A 18 -1.11 4.25 1.92
N ILE A 19 -0.76 2.97 2.15
CA ILE A 19 -1.20 1.82 1.34
C ILE A 19 -2.16 0.90 2.13
N GLY A 20 -2.01 0.84 3.46
CA GLY A 20 -2.82 0.00 4.32
C GLY A 20 -4.14 0.66 4.72
N VAL A 21 -5.19 -0.16 4.88
CA VAL A 21 -6.50 0.26 5.41
C VAL A 21 -6.60 -0.10 6.89
N GLY A 22 -6.94 0.88 7.74
CA GLY A 22 -7.19 0.66 9.16
C GLY A 22 -8.62 0.21 9.43
N ASN A 23 -8.87 -0.40 10.60
CA ASN A 23 -10.18 -0.96 10.98
C ASN A 23 -11.21 0.10 11.43
N GLY A 24 -11.00 1.38 11.12
CA GLY A 24 -11.82 2.51 11.58
C GLY A 24 -11.92 3.62 10.55
N LEU A 25 -13.03 4.37 10.59
CA LEU A 25 -13.37 5.43 9.62
C LEU A 25 -12.50 6.69 9.75
N SER A 26 -11.95 6.95 10.94
CA SER A 26 -11.09 8.10 11.20
C SER A 26 -9.94 7.70 12.11
N ARG A 27 -8.81 8.39 11.94
CA ARG A 27 -7.62 8.21 12.77
C ARG A 27 -6.96 9.56 12.99
N ASP A 28 -6.56 9.81 14.23
CA ASP A 28 -5.92 11.07 14.59
C ASP A 28 -4.51 11.13 14.01
N ILE A 29 -4.24 12.22 13.29
CA ILE A 29 -2.94 12.56 12.72
C ILE A 29 -2.45 13.88 13.30
N ASN A 30 -1.15 13.97 13.59
CA ASN A 30 -0.57 15.23 14.03
C ASN A 30 -0.44 16.18 12.82
N LEU A 31 -0.97 17.41 12.95
CA LEU A 31 -0.94 18.42 11.90
C LEU A 31 0.44 19.11 11.77
N ILE A 32 1.20 19.18 12.86
CA ILE A 32 2.52 19.84 12.89
C ILE A 32 3.46 19.31 11.80
N PRO A 33 3.64 17.98 11.61
CA PRO A 33 4.40 17.43 10.50
C PRO A 33 4.01 17.92 9.10
N LEU A 34 2.71 18.10 8.83
CA LEU A 34 2.21 18.55 7.53
C LEU A 34 2.51 20.04 7.32
N LEU A 35 2.38 20.85 8.38
CA LEU A 35 2.76 22.26 8.37
C LEU A 35 4.26 22.46 8.15
N CYS A 36 5.10 21.52 8.60
CA CYS A 36 6.54 21.50 8.34
C CYS A 36 6.91 21.05 6.90
N GLY A 37 5.99 21.13 5.94
CA GLY A 37 6.25 20.85 4.52
C GLY A 37 6.24 19.38 4.13
N ARG A 38 5.88 18.46 5.02
CA ARG A 38 5.71 17.05 4.65
C ARG A 38 4.43 16.87 3.84
N THR A 39 4.47 15.98 2.85
CA THR A 39 3.32 15.63 2.02
C THR A 39 2.84 14.23 2.36
N MET A 40 1.54 14.06 2.58
CA MET A 40 0.93 12.74 2.76
C MET A 40 -0.01 12.44 1.59
N LYS A 41 0.11 11.26 0.99
CA LYS A 41 -0.74 10.77 -0.11
C LYS A 41 -1.31 9.40 0.25
N GLY A 42 -2.52 9.12 -0.21
CA GLY A 42 -3.10 7.78 -0.18
C GLY A 42 -2.88 7.06 -1.52
N SER A 43 -2.71 5.75 -1.50
CA SER A 43 -2.65 4.92 -2.71
C SER A 43 -3.39 3.61 -2.52
N SER A 44 -4.38 3.36 -3.38
CA SER A 44 -5.03 2.05 -3.50
C SER A 44 -4.32 1.23 -4.58
N PHE A 45 -4.04 -0.05 -4.30
CA PHE A 45 -3.35 -0.96 -5.23
C PHE A 45 -2.01 -0.42 -5.78
N GLY A 46 -1.36 0.50 -5.06
CA GLY A 46 -0.11 1.14 -5.51
C GLY A 46 -0.29 2.12 -6.68
N GLY A 47 -1.52 2.57 -6.97
CA GLY A 47 -1.83 3.45 -8.10
C GLY A 47 -1.97 2.72 -9.44
N ILE A 48 -2.10 1.40 -9.40
CA ILE A 48 -2.23 0.55 -10.60
C ILE A 48 -3.70 0.52 -11.05
N ARG A 49 -3.94 0.77 -12.33
CA ARG A 49 -5.27 0.62 -12.91
C ARG A 49 -5.50 -0.84 -13.29
N LEU A 50 -6.50 -1.46 -12.67
CA LEU A 50 -6.77 -2.90 -12.81
C LEU A 50 -7.04 -3.35 -14.25
N HIS A 51 -7.70 -2.54 -15.08
CA HIS A 51 -8.06 -2.96 -16.43
C HIS A 51 -6.93 -2.82 -17.45
N SER A 52 -6.15 -1.74 -17.37
CA SER A 52 -5.12 -1.41 -18.37
C SER A 52 -3.73 -1.86 -17.96
N ASP A 53 -3.41 -1.77 -16.67
CA ASP A 53 -2.04 -1.91 -16.20
C ASP A 53 -1.78 -3.32 -15.64
N LEU A 54 -2.83 -4.03 -15.20
CA LEU A 54 -2.76 -5.41 -14.74
C LEU A 54 -2.28 -6.39 -15.83
N PRO A 55 -2.80 -6.37 -17.08
CA PRO A 55 -2.30 -7.26 -18.13
C PRO A 55 -0.82 -7.02 -18.44
N THR A 56 -0.41 -5.74 -18.44
CA THR A 56 0.98 -5.33 -18.63
C THR A 56 1.86 -5.79 -17.48
N LEU A 57 1.38 -5.70 -16.23
CA LEU A 57 2.08 -6.18 -15.04
C LEU A 57 2.27 -7.71 -15.07
N LEU A 58 1.23 -8.45 -15.47
CA LEU A 58 1.28 -9.91 -15.60
C LEU A 58 2.30 -10.33 -16.66
N HIS A 59 2.31 -9.63 -17.81
CA HIS A 59 3.29 -9.86 -18.86
C HIS A 59 4.73 -9.58 -18.39
N LYS A 60 4.96 -8.47 -17.66
CA LYS A 60 6.27 -8.17 -17.05
C LYS A 60 6.68 -9.20 -15.99
N CYS A 61 5.72 -9.74 -15.24
CA CYS A 61 5.94 -10.80 -14.25
C CYS A 61 6.37 -12.12 -14.92
N ALA A 62 5.71 -12.50 -16.02
CA ALA A 62 6.07 -13.71 -16.78
C ALA A 62 7.49 -13.61 -17.37
N ASN A 63 7.90 -12.40 -17.77
CA ASN A 63 9.24 -12.10 -18.29
C ASN A 63 10.32 -11.95 -17.19
N LYS A 64 10.07 -12.43 -15.96
CA LYS A 64 11.00 -12.45 -14.80
C LYS A 64 11.53 -11.09 -14.31
N ASN A 65 10.92 -9.98 -14.72
CA ASN A 65 11.35 -8.64 -14.28
C ASN A 65 10.90 -8.28 -12.85
N LEU A 66 10.11 -9.13 -12.19
CA LEU A 66 9.55 -8.91 -10.85
C LEU A 66 9.83 -10.10 -9.93
N ALA A 67 10.37 -9.83 -8.75
CA ALA A 67 10.72 -10.84 -7.73
C ALA A 67 9.49 -11.32 -6.95
N PHE A 68 8.58 -12.06 -7.60
CA PHE A 68 7.35 -12.58 -6.96
C PHE A 68 7.56 -13.86 -6.13
N ASN A 69 8.74 -14.47 -6.18
CA ASN A 69 8.96 -15.81 -5.61
C ASN A 69 8.85 -15.88 -4.08
N TYR A 70 8.91 -14.74 -3.38
CA TYR A 70 8.84 -14.70 -1.91
C TYR A 70 7.40 -14.69 -1.35
N PHE A 71 6.38 -14.42 -2.18
CA PHE A 71 4.97 -14.34 -1.76
C PHE A 71 4.16 -15.57 -2.18
N LYS A 72 4.60 -16.77 -1.77
CA LYS A 72 3.88 -18.02 -2.07
C LYS A 72 3.18 -18.56 -0.83
N GLN A 73 1.87 -18.31 -0.71
CA GLN A 73 1.01 -19.08 0.18
C GLN A 73 0.02 -19.92 -0.65
N LYS A 74 0.23 -21.24 -0.70
CA LYS A 74 -0.61 -22.17 -1.45
C LYS A 74 -1.71 -22.72 -0.54
N ARG A 75 -2.93 -22.19 -0.64
CA ARG A 75 -4.13 -22.76 0.03
C ARG A 75 -5.03 -23.45 -0.98
N ARG A 76 -5.61 -24.59 -0.58
CA ARG A 76 -6.64 -25.31 -1.36
C ARG A 76 -7.99 -24.60 -1.17
N ILE A 77 -8.76 -24.45 -2.26
CA ILE A 77 -10.03 -23.70 -2.28
C ILE A 77 -11.13 -24.40 -1.45
N THR A 78 -10.96 -25.66 -1.06
CA THR A 78 -11.93 -26.45 -0.28
C THR A 78 -12.07 -26.07 1.19
N ASN A 79 -11.35 -25.06 1.68
CA ASN A 79 -11.34 -24.61 3.09
C ASN A 79 -11.72 -23.13 3.24
N MET A 80 -12.61 -22.61 2.39
CA MET A 80 -13.32 -21.37 2.67
C MET A 80 -14.60 -21.75 3.42
N GLN A 81 -14.56 -21.71 4.75
CA GLN A 81 -15.79 -21.59 5.52
C GLN A 81 -16.18 -20.11 5.49
N ASP A 82 -17.34 -19.84 4.91
CA ASP A 82 -18.00 -18.54 4.91
C ASP A 82 -18.34 -18.15 6.34
N GLY A 83 -17.54 -17.25 6.91
CA GLY A 83 -17.86 -16.56 8.16
C GLY A 83 -18.71 -15.34 7.85
N ALA A 84 -19.97 -15.39 8.29
CA ALA A 84 -20.94 -14.30 8.28
C ALA A 84 -20.46 -13.07 9.06
#